data_AF-A0A938MY66-F1
#
_entry.id   AF-A0A938MY66-F1
#
_cell.length_a   1.000
_cell.length_b   1.000
_cell.length_c   1.000
_cell.angle_alpha   90.00
_cell.angle_beta   90.00
_cell.angle_gamma   90.00
#
_symmetry.space_group_name_H-M   'P 1'
#
loop_
_entity.id
_entity.type
_entity.pdbx_description
1 polymer ?
#
loop_
_entity_poly.entity_id
_entity_poly.type
_entity_poly.pdbx_seq_one_letter_code
_entity_poly.pdbx_strand_id
1 'polypeptide(L)'
;RWYEYSLARDMMFVATDTDAAPWYVVRSDDKRRARLNCIRHLLSRIPYEEVPVANVEIPERDMTRKYDDEATLANRRFIPEHY
;
A
#
# COMPACT_ATOMS: atom_id res chain seq x y z
N ARG A 1 16.67 -26.89 -8.14
CA ARG A 1 16.22 -26.22 -9.38
C ARG A 1 16.43 -24.69 -9.38
N TRP A 2 17.29 -24.14 -8.52
CA TRP A 2 17.57 -22.69 -8.48
C TRP A 2 18.13 -22.15 -9.81
N TYR A 3 19.07 -22.89 -10.39
CA TYR A 3 19.73 -22.52 -11.65
C TYR A 3 18.77 -22.51 -12.85
N GLU A 4 17.85 -23.47 -12.92
CA GLU A 4 16.83 -23.54 -13.98
C GLU A 4 15.89 -22.33 -13.95
N TYR A 5 15.44 -21.90 -12.76
CA TYR A 5 14.63 -20.69 -12.62
C TYR A 5 15.40 -19.42 -12.97
N SER A 6 16.69 -19.36 -12.62
CA SER A 6 17.55 -18.23 -12.98
C SER A 6 17.70 -18.13 -14.50
N LEU A 7 17.98 -19.27 -15.16
CA LEU A 7 18.07 -19.33 -16.62
C LEU A 7 16.76 -18.96 -17.30
N ALA A 8 15.62 -19.48 -16.82
CA ALA A 8 14.31 -19.18 -17.38
C ALA A 8 13.97 -17.68 -17.24
N ARG A 9 14.29 -17.05 -16.10
CA ARG A 9 14.13 -15.61 -15.90
C ARG A 9 14.97 -14.81 -16.89
N ASP A 10 16.24 -15.19 -17.07
CA ASP A 10 17.14 -14.46 -17.97
C ASP A 10 16.69 -14.59 -19.43
N MET A 11 16.23 -15.78 -19.85
CA MET A 11 15.60 -15.98 -21.16
C MET A 11 14.32 -15.16 -21.34
N MET A 12 13.48 -15.05 -20.31
CA MET A 12 12.27 -14.22 -20.34
C MET A 12 12.60 -12.75 -20.55
N PHE A 13 13.61 -12.21 -19.84
CA PHE A 13 14.03 -10.83 -20.04
C PHE A 13 14.52 -10.57 -21.46
N VAL A 14 15.40 -11.43 -21.99
CA VAL A 14 15.90 -11.30 -23.37
C VAL A 14 14.76 -11.29 -24.39
N ALA A 15 13.71 -12.09 -24.18
CA ALA A 15 12.62 -12.22 -25.14
C ALA A 15 11.54 -11.13 -25.04
N THR A 16 11.38 -10.49 -23.89
CA THR A 16 10.19 -9.64 -23.61
C THR A 16 10.49 -8.24 -23.07
N ASP A 17 11.73 -7.96 -22.69
CA ASP A 17 12.13 -6.61 -22.25
C ASP A 17 12.25 -5.68 -23.45
N THR A 18 11.34 -4.72 -23.55
CA THR A 18 11.25 -3.78 -24.68
C THR A 18 11.01 -2.36 -24.17
N ASP A 19 11.39 -1.34 -24.94
CA ASP A 19 11.21 0.06 -24.54
C ASP A 19 9.74 0.43 -24.29
N ALA A 20 8.81 -0.21 -25.00
CA ALA A 20 7.37 -0.02 -24.83
C ALA A 20 6.83 -0.69 -23.55
N ALA A 21 7.45 -1.78 -23.10
CA ALA A 21 7.05 -2.55 -21.92
C ALA A 21 8.28 -3.07 -21.16
N PRO A 22 9.01 -2.18 -20.47
CA PRO A 22 10.27 -2.53 -19.83
C PRO A 22 10.06 -3.33 -18.53
N TRP A 23 10.96 -4.27 -18.27
CA TRP A 23 11.05 -4.99 -17.00
C TRP A 23 11.86 -4.18 -15.97
N TYR A 24 11.31 -4.02 -14.76
CA TYR A 24 12.02 -3.41 -13.63
C TYR A 24 12.27 -4.44 -12.52
N VAL A 25 13.54 -4.66 -12.19
CA VAL A 25 13.95 -5.61 -11.14
C VAL A 25 14.04 -4.90 -9.79
N VAL A 26 13.31 -5.41 -8.80
CA VAL A 26 13.33 -4.88 -7.42
C VAL A 26 13.98 -5.90 -6.48
N ARG A 27 15.03 -5.49 -5.76
CA ARG A 27 15.64 -6.32 -4.72
C ARG A 27 14.73 -6.38 -3.49
N SER A 28 14.35 -7.58 -3.09
CA SER A 28 13.29 -7.81 -2.08
C SER A 28 13.75 -8.41 -0.75
N ASP A 29 15.05 -8.41 -0.46
CA ASP A 29 15.58 -8.93 0.82
C ASP A 29 15.00 -8.14 2.01
N ASP A 30 14.94 -6.82 1.91
CA ASP A 30 14.12 -5.96 2.78
C ASP A 30 12.74 -5.72 2.14
N LYS A 31 11.74 -6.45 2.63
CA LYS A 31 10.35 -6.39 2.14
C LYS A 31 9.73 -4.99 2.28
N ARG A 32 10.06 -4.23 3.33
CA ARG A 32 9.46 -2.90 3.55
C ARG A 32 10.01 -1.92 2.52
N ARG A 33 11.33 -1.91 2.32
CA ARG A 33 11.98 -1.05 1.31
C ARG A 33 11.55 -1.43 -0.10
N ALA A 34 11.47 -2.71 -0.42
CA ALA A 34 11.05 -3.18 -1.74
C ALA A 34 9.64 -2.69 -2.12
N ARG A 35 8.68 -2.77 -1.18
CA ARG A 35 7.31 -2.28 -1.40
C ARG A 35 7.28 -0.77 -1.63
N LEU A 36 7.96 0.00 -0.78
CA LEU A 36 8.00 1.46 -0.90
C LEU A 36 8.65 1.90 -2.23
N ASN A 37 9.74 1.24 -2.64
CA ASN A 37 10.41 1.54 -3.90
C ASN A 37 9.54 1.18 -5.11
N CYS A 38 8.84 0.04 -5.07
CA CYS A 38 7.92 -0.36 -6.14
C CYS A 38 6.78 0.66 -6.32
N ILE A 39 6.11 1.04 -5.23
CA ILE A 39 5.03 2.05 -5.26
C ILE A 39 5.56 3.38 -5.78
N ARG A 40 6.69 3.85 -5.26
CA ARG A 40 7.31 5.11 -5.70
C ARG A 40 7.66 5.10 -7.18
N HIS A 41 8.24 4.01 -7.68
CA HIS A 41 8.58 3.89 -9.09
C HIS A 41 7.32 3.96 -9.96
N LEU A 42 6.28 3.20 -9.63
CA LEU A 42 5.00 3.24 -10.36
C LEU A 42 4.40 4.65 -10.42
N LEU A 43 4.30 5.32 -9.26
CA LEU A 43 3.74 6.67 -9.17
C LEU A 43 4.59 7.72 -9.93
N SER A 44 5.91 7.53 -10.03
CA SER A 44 6.79 8.44 -10.77
C SER A 44 6.62 8.38 -12.29
N ARG A 45 6.03 7.31 -12.82
CA ARG A 45 5.85 7.10 -14.27
C ARG A 45 4.49 7.58 -14.78
N ILE A 46 3.53 7.71 -13.87
CA ILE A 46 2.18 8.17 -14.20
C ILE A 46 2.08 9.64 -13.76
N PRO A 47 1.94 10.61 -14.67
CA PRO A 47 1.65 11.97 -14.27
C PRO A 47 0.27 11.99 -13.63
N TYR A 48 0.23 12.18 -12.31
CA TYR A 48 -1.01 12.36 -11.56
C TYR A 48 -1.06 13.78 -11.03
N GLU A 49 -2.26 14.34 -11.05
CA GLU A 49 -2.55 15.65 -10.50
C GLU A 49 -3.50 15.51 -9.32
N GLU A 50 -3.50 16.52 -8.44
CA GLU A 50 -4.48 16.58 -7.38
C GLU A 50 -5.86 16.78 -7.99
N VAL A 51 -6.74 15.80 -7.80
CA VAL A 51 -8.14 15.93 -8.17
C VAL A 51 -8.82 16.80 -7.11
N PRO A 52 -9.58 17.84 -7.50
CA PRO A 52 -10.30 18.65 -6.52
C PRO A 52 -11.29 17.76 -5.77
N VAL A 53 -11.04 17.60 -4.48
CA VAL A 53 -11.96 16.90 -3.57
C VAL A 53 -13.02 17.92 -3.18
N ALA A 54 -14.28 17.65 -3.51
CA ALA A 54 -15.38 18.46 -3.01
C ALA A 54 -15.35 18.39 -1.48
N ASN A 55 -15.38 19.55 -0.82
CA ASN A 55 -15.43 19.59 0.63
C ASN A 55 -16.78 19.01 1.07
N VAL A 56 -16.76 17.79 1.60
CA VAL A 56 -17.97 17.13 2.09
C VAL A 56 -18.22 17.67 3.49
N GLU A 57 -19.27 18.47 3.65
CA GLU A 57 -19.75 18.82 4.98
C GLU A 57 -20.33 17.56 5.61
N ILE A 58 -19.57 16.98 6.53
CA ILE A 58 -20.05 15.88 7.36
C ILE A 58 -21.05 16.50 8.34
N PRO A 59 -22.34 16.13 8.29
CA PRO A 59 -23.31 16.67 9.23
C PRO A 59 -22.91 16.26 10.66
N GLU A 60 -23.31 17.08 11.64
CA GLU A 60 -23.14 16.71 13.05
C GLU A 60 -23.75 15.33 13.32
N ARG A 61 -23.07 14.55 14.15
CA ARG A 61 -23.49 13.18 14.47
C ARG A 61 -24.91 13.20 15.04
N ASP A 62 -25.81 12.40 14.44
CA ASP A 62 -27.15 12.21 14.97
C ASP A 62 -27.07 11.47 16.33
N MET A 63 -27.49 12.15 17.39
CA MET A 63 -27.45 11.65 18.77
C MET A 63 -28.77 10.99 19.21
N THR A 64 -29.78 10.92 18.33
CA THR A 64 -31.13 10.44 18.69
C THR A 64 -31.16 8.99 19.19
N ARG A 65 -30.20 8.16 18.75
CA ARG A 65 -29.96 6.80 19.27
C ARG A 65 -28.52 6.64 19.75
N LYS A 66 -28.01 7.58 20.53
CA LYS A 66 -26.65 7.51 21.07
C LYS A 66 -26.50 6.23 21.92
N TYR A 67 -25.72 5.28 21.42
CA TYR A 67 -25.23 4.14 22.18
C TYR A 67 -24.08 4.61 23.06
N ASP A 68 -24.09 4.23 24.34
CA ASP A 68 -23.01 4.52 25.28
C ASP A 68 -21.94 3.42 25.19
N ASP A 69 -20.98 3.66 24.30
CA ASP A 69 -19.81 2.81 24.11
C ASP A 69 -18.88 2.84 25.33
N GLU A 70 -18.74 3.99 26.00
CA GLU A 70 -17.91 4.13 27.21
C GLU A 70 -18.42 3.30 28.39
N ALA A 71 -19.74 3.24 28.62
CA ALA A 71 -20.33 2.42 29.69
C ALA A 71 -20.02 0.92 29.54
N THR A 72 -19.88 0.43 28.30
CA THR A 72 -19.55 -0.97 28.03
C THR A 72 -18.06 -1.27 28.23
N LEU A 73 -17.23 -0.24 28.05
CA LEU A 73 -15.77 -0.28 28.09
C LEU A 73 -15.20 -0.03 29.49
N ALA A 74 -15.93 0.65 30.37
CA ALA A 74 -15.51 1.06 31.72
C ALA A 74 -14.95 -0.06 32.61
N ASN A 75 -15.41 -1.31 32.42
CA ASN A 75 -14.99 -2.47 33.23
C ASN A 75 -13.99 -3.40 32.51
N ARG A 76 -13.40 -2.94 31.39
CA ARG A 76 -12.46 -3.75 30.59
C ARG A 76 -11.02 -3.39 30.95
N ARG A 77 -10.13 -4.39 30.86
CA ARG A 77 -8.70 -4.19 31.03
C ARG A 77 -8.13 -3.66 29.72
N PHE A 78 -7.59 -2.44 29.75
CA PHE A 78 -6.88 -1.86 28.62
C PHE A 78 -5.39 -2.18 28.70
N ILE A 79 -4.77 -2.35 27.54
CA ILE A 79 -3.31 -2.48 27.42
C ILE A 79 -2.74 -1.06 27.49
N PRO A 80 -1.66 -0.81 28.25
CA PRO A 80 -1.04 0.51 28.29
C PRO A 80 -0.51 0.90 26.90
N GLU A 81 -0.94 2.07 26.42
CA GLU A 81 -0.41 2.68 25.20
C GLU A 81 0.92 3.38 25.51
N HIS A 82 1.95 3.03 24.76
CA HIS A 82 3.33 3.52 24.96
C HIS A 82 3.81 4.43 23.82
N TYR A 83 2.93 4.76 22.88
CA TYR A 83 3.21 5.58 21.71
C TYR A 83 2.13 6.63 21.53
#